data_AF-A0A1Y2BWR4-F1
#
_entry.id   AF-A0A1Y2BWR4-F1
#
_cell.length_a   1.000
_cell.length_b   1.000
_cell.length_c   1.000
_cell.angle_alpha   90.00
_cell.angle_beta   90.00
_cell.angle_gamma   90.00
#
_symmetry.space_group_name_H-M   'P 1'
#
loop_
_entity.id
_entity.type
_entity.pdbx_description
1 polymer ?
#
loop_
_entity_poly.entity_id
_entity_poly.type
_entity_poly.pdbx_seq_one_letter_code
_entity_poly.pdbx_strand_id
1 'polypeptide(L)'
;MCFLIGRIHTWSHRPITLLTNEELLGEILWTGKIIQQVTGVFPTYFRPPVGDIDERTRAVIQSVGLKIVVWNQDSSDWFFSTIPPQNNFTEAQEIAKFKFWIAHPSEAGTMQEGNTNGFISLQHDLFNRSANMAVPTLQLVQKAGYHVMPVGHCIGDEGSWYVSWEDTNSTVLYSKPTTTTTRPTVPVATLDPANSDAETEDMNTFAVDTAVVSHHSQAVLSRRITEWILLIFLAL
;
A
#
# COMPACT_ATOMS: atom_id res chain seq x y z
N MET A 1 -15.68 -8.53 -7.46
CA MET A 1 -14.31 -8.83 -7.00
C MET A 1 -13.45 -7.60 -7.21
N CYS A 2 -12.66 -7.22 -6.22
CA CYS A 2 -11.86 -5.99 -6.27
C CYS A 2 -10.38 -6.31 -6.42
N PHE A 3 -9.71 -5.57 -7.29
CA PHE A 3 -8.26 -5.56 -7.37
C PHE A 3 -7.74 -4.14 -7.19
N LEU A 4 -6.52 -4.04 -6.67
CA LEU A 4 -5.87 -2.76 -6.48
C LEU A 4 -4.62 -2.70 -7.35
N ILE A 5 -4.68 -1.92 -8.43
CA ILE A 5 -3.53 -1.57 -9.27
C ILE A 5 -2.92 -0.29 -8.70
N GLY A 6 -1.58 -0.18 -8.67
CA GLY A 6 -0.89 1.09 -8.39
C GLY A 6 -1.02 1.59 -6.95
N ARG A 7 -0.76 0.73 -5.95
CA ARG A 7 -0.75 1.09 -4.51
C ARG A 7 0.66 1.08 -3.92
N ILE A 8 0.84 1.75 -2.80
CA ILE A 8 2.05 1.62 -1.97
C ILE A 8 1.93 0.35 -1.10
N HIS A 9 3.00 -0.44 -1.05
CA HIS A 9 3.08 -1.68 -0.27
C HIS A 9 4.39 -1.80 0.51
N THR A 10 4.88 -0.65 0.99
CA THR A 10 6.24 -0.46 1.55
C THR A 10 7.36 -0.78 0.55
N TRP A 11 8.59 -0.46 0.94
CA TRP A 11 9.79 -0.65 0.14
C TRP A 11 10.41 -2.04 0.40
N SER A 12 10.47 -2.43 1.67
CA SER A 12 11.16 -3.64 2.14
C SER A 12 10.23 -4.75 2.64
N HIS A 13 8.91 -4.54 2.65
CA HIS A 13 7.91 -5.51 3.09
C HIS A 13 8.11 -6.00 4.56
N ARG A 14 8.69 -5.16 5.43
CA ARG A 14 8.77 -5.43 6.88
C ARG A 14 7.40 -5.25 7.56
N PRO A 15 7.11 -5.98 8.67
CA PRO A 15 5.98 -5.67 9.53
C PRO A 15 6.08 -4.24 10.04
N ILE A 16 5.08 -3.41 9.76
CA ILE A 16 5.12 -1.97 9.96
C ILE A 16 4.94 -1.57 11.43
N THR A 17 4.31 -2.41 12.25
CA THR A 17 4.16 -2.16 13.69
C THR A 17 5.50 -2.24 14.43
N LEU A 18 6.50 -2.90 13.83
CA LEU A 18 7.88 -2.98 14.34
C LEU A 18 8.76 -1.80 13.91
N LEU A 19 8.27 -0.93 13.03
CA LEU A 19 9.02 0.23 12.52
C LEU A 19 8.75 1.47 13.37
N THR A 20 9.76 2.33 13.53
CA THR A 20 9.53 3.70 14.01
C THR A 20 8.65 4.48 13.02
N ASN A 21 8.15 5.65 13.43
CA ASN A 21 7.34 6.47 12.53
C ASN A 21 8.16 6.95 11.32
N GLU A 22 9.43 7.28 11.54
CA GLU A 22 10.37 7.74 10.51
C GLU A 22 10.70 6.61 9.53
N GLU A 23 10.94 5.40 10.03
CA GLU A 23 11.15 4.21 9.19
C GLU A 23 9.91 3.92 8.34
N LEU A 24 8.71 3.93 8.93
CA LEU A 24 7.46 3.73 8.21
C LEU A 24 7.23 4.80 7.13
N LEU A 25 7.50 6.07 7.45
CA LEU A 25 7.43 7.15 6.45
C LEU A 25 8.44 6.92 5.32
N GLY A 26 9.67 6.51 5.63
CA GLY A 26 10.66 6.15 4.62
C GLY A 26 10.16 5.05 3.69
N GLU A 27 9.66 3.96 4.24
CA GLU A 27 9.08 2.83 3.50
C GLU A 27 7.95 3.25 2.55
N ILE A 28 7.09 4.17 2.99
CA ILE A 28 5.97 4.71 2.20
C ILE A 28 6.47 5.65 1.11
N LEU A 29 7.27 6.65 1.47
CA LEU A 29 7.62 7.76 0.59
C LEU A 29 8.60 7.32 -0.51
N TRP A 30 9.55 6.43 -0.21
CA TRP A 30 10.45 5.88 -1.25
C TRP A 30 9.69 5.11 -2.31
N THR A 31 8.73 4.29 -1.89
CA THR A 31 7.88 3.51 -2.79
C THR A 31 6.97 4.41 -3.62
N GLY A 32 6.31 5.39 -3.00
CA GLY A 32 5.47 6.34 -3.71
C GLY A 32 6.26 7.18 -4.71
N LYS A 33 7.47 7.61 -4.34
CA LYS A 33 8.37 8.39 -5.20
C LYS A 33 8.79 7.61 -6.44
N ILE A 34 9.19 6.34 -6.31
CA ILE A 34 9.60 5.55 -7.49
C ILE A 34 8.41 5.29 -8.42
N ILE A 35 7.22 5.02 -7.87
CA ILE A 35 6.00 4.85 -8.68
C ILE A 35 5.75 6.13 -9.47
N GLN A 36 5.75 7.27 -8.80
CA GLN A 36 5.55 8.56 -9.44
C GLN A 36 6.60 8.89 -10.50
N GLN A 37 7.88 8.61 -10.26
CA GLN A 37 8.93 8.85 -11.25
C GLN A 37 8.70 8.06 -12.54
N VAL A 38 8.07 6.89 -12.45
CA VAL A 38 7.79 6.02 -13.60
C VAL A 38 6.45 6.36 -14.26
N THR A 39 5.42 6.70 -13.49
CA THR A 39 4.04 6.85 -13.98
C THR A 39 3.56 8.30 -14.11
N GLY A 40 4.26 9.25 -13.50
CA GLY A 40 3.85 10.66 -13.39
C GLY A 40 2.82 10.94 -12.28
N VAL A 41 2.34 9.93 -11.57
CA VAL A 41 1.30 10.08 -10.55
C VAL A 41 1.64 9.36 -9.24
N PHE A 42 1.21 9.93 -8.11
CA PHE A 42 1.43 9.35 -6.79
C PHE A 42 0.16 8.59 -6.31
N PRO A 43 0.27 7.32 -5.92
CA PRO A 43 -0.86 6.55 -5.38
C PRO A 43 -1.46 7.15 -4.11
N THR A 44 -2.79 7.12 -3.98
CA THR A 44 -3.45 7.51 -2.72
C THR A 44 -3.85 6.33 -1.83
N TYR A 45 -3.56 5.09 -2.25
CA TYR A 45 -3.83 3.89 -1.46
C TYR A 45 -2.55 3.23 -0.93
N PHE A 46 -2.63 2.75 0.31
CA PHE A 46 -1.63 1.94 0.99
C PHE A 46 -2.23 0.58 1.37
N ARG A 47 -1.51 -0.51 1.10
CA ARG A 47 -1.81 -1.84 1.67
C ARG A 47 -0.69 -2.23 2.63
N PRO A 48 -0.98 -2.52 3.91
CA PRO A 48 0.05 -2.96 4.84
C PRO A 48 0.63 -4.34 4.46
N PRO A 49 1.97 -4.52 4.46
CA PRO A 49 2.61 -5.83 4.44
C PRO A 49 2.01 -6.74 5.50
N VAL A 50 1.80 -8.01 5.14
CA VAL A 50 1.23 -9.06 6.01
C VAL A 50 -0.10 -8.71 6.71
N GLY A 51 -0.76 -7.60 6.35
CA GLY A 51 -1.96 -7.11 7.03
C GLY A 51 -1.68 -6.48 8.40
N ASP A 52 -0.41 -6.27 8.74
CA ASP A 52 0.03 -5.73 10.02
C ASP A 52 -0.29 -4.23 10.10
N ILE A 53 -1.14 -3.83 11.05
CA ILE A 53 -1.48 -2.43 11.28
C ILE A 53 -2.06 -2.25 12.69
N ASP A 54 -1.66 -1.17 13.35
CA ASP A 54 -2.18 -0.70 14.64
C ASP A 54 -2.65 0.77 14.52
N GLU A 55 -3.13 1.35 15.62
CA GLU A 55 -3.62 2.73 15.64
C GLU A 55 -2.51 3.76 15.33
N ARG A 56 -1.29 3.49 15.80
CA ARG A 56 -0.12 4.36 15.57
C ARG A 56 0.23 4.41 14.08
N THR A 57 0.46 3.25 13.48
CA THR A 57 0.82 3.11 12.07
C THR A 57 -0.30 3.63 11.16
N ARG A 58 -1.57 3.38 11.52
CA ARG A 58 -2.73 3.97 10.85
C ARG A 58 -2.67 5.50 10.83
N ALA A 59 -2.40 6.13 11.98
CA ALA A 59 -2.28 7.58 12.07
C ALA A 59 -1.13 8.13 11.22
N VAL A 60 0.02 7.45 11.17
CA VAL A 60 1.17 7.83 10.33
C VAL A 60 0.84 7.72 8.84
N ILE A 61 0.19 6.63 8.41
CA ILE A 61 -0.19 6.45 7.00
C ILE A 61 -1.22 7.51 6.59
N GLN A 62 -2.20 7.80 7.45
CA GLN A 62 -3.22 8.80 7.16
C GLN A 62 -2.69 10.24 7.19
N SER A 63 -1.64 10.55 7.98
CA SER A 63 -1.06 11.89 8.04
C SER A 63 -0.39 12.33 6.74
N VAL A 64 0.03 11.36 5.90
CA VAL A 64 0.53 11.61 4.54
C VAL A 64 -0.55 11.44 3.46
N GLY A 65 -1.83 11.44 3.86
CA GLY A 65 -2.97 11.45 2.94
C GLY A 65 -3.31 10.11 2.30
N LEU A 66 -2.73 9.00 2.77
CA LEU A 66 -2.98 7.67 2.21
C LEU A 66 -4.19 6.98 2.85
N LYS A 67 -5.01 6.36 1.99
CA LYS A 67 -6.14 5.52 2.38
C LYS A 67 -5.67 4.07 2.52
N ILE A 68 -6.00 3.44 3.65
CA ILE A 68 -5.59 2.06 3.93
C ILE A 68 -6.60 1.09 3.35
N VAL A 69 -6.12 0.11 2.61
CA VAL A 69 -6.93 -0.98 2.04
C VAL A 69 -6.43 -2.31 2.57
N VAL A 70 -7.35 -3.10 3.11
CA VAL A 70 -7.16 -4.50 3.51
C VAL A 70 -8.15 -5.39 2.76
N TRP A 71 -7.89 -6.69 2.74
CA TRP A 71 -8.76 -7.68 2.10
C TRP A 71 -9.70 -8.31 3.13
N ASN A 72 -10.86 -8.78 2.65
CA ASN A 72 -11.75 -9.62 3.45
C ASN A 72 -11.65 -11.10 3.06
N GLN A 73 -11.06 -11.42 1.90
CA GLN A 73 -10.84 -12.79 1.44
C GLN A 73 -9.38 -13.03 1.04
N ASP A 74 -8.77 -14.12 1.54
CA ASP A 74 -7.39 -14.51 1.22
C ASP A 74 -7.42 -15.74 0.31
N SER A 75 -6.77 -15.70 -0.86
CA SER A 75 -6.65 -16.86 -1.77
C SER A 75 -5.74 -17.96 -1.23
N SER A 76 -4.81 -17.63 -0.32
CA SER A 76 -3.71 -18.48 0.14
C SER A 76 -2.75 -18.91 -0.98
N ASP A 77 -2.72 -18.16 -2.07
CA ASP A 77 -1.81 -18.36 -3.20
C ASP A 77 -0.31 -18.24 -2.82
N TRP A 78 -0.01 -17.60 -1.68
CA TRP A 78 1.34 -17.53 -1.12
C TRP A 78 1.93 -18.91 -0.81
N PHE A 79 1.12 -19.96 -0.68
CA PHE A 79 1.61 -21.35 -0.64
C PHE A 79 2.35 -21.76 -1.92
N PHE A 80 2.13 -21.09 -3.05
CA PHE A 80 2.86 -21.29 -4.31
C PHE A 80 4.23 -20.60 -4.37
N SER A 81 4.68 -19.97 -3.28
CA SER A 81 6.00 -19.34 -3.20
C SER A 81 7.19 -20.32 -3.27
N THR A 82 6.93 -21.63 -3.16
CA THR A 82 7.93 -22.69 -3.27
C THR A 82 7.53 -23.77 -4.27
N ILE A 83 8.51 -24.56 -4.71
CA ILE A 83 8.30 -25.76 -5.54
C ILE A 83 8.92 -26.97 -4.79
N PRO A 84 8.12 -27.95 -4.33
CA PRO A 84 6.66 -28.01 -4.40
C PRO A 84 5.96 -26.95 -3.52
N PRO A 85 4.66 -26.68 -3.74
CA PRO A 85 3.89 -25.76 -2.90
C PRO A 85 3.92 -26.17 -1.43
N GLN A 86 3.95 -25.17 -0.56
CA GLN A 86 3.76 -25.36 0.87
C GLN A 86 2.41 -26.00 1.16
N ASN A 87 2.35 -26.80 2.22
CA ASN A 87 1.13 -27.48 2.69
C ASN A 87 0.40 -28.32 1.62
N ASN A 88 1.08 -28.74 0.55
CA ASN A 88 0.48 -29.42 -0.59
C ASN A 88 -0.69 -28.64 -1.20
N PHE A 89 -0.66 -27.29 -1.15
CA PHE A 89 -1.70 -26.46 -1.72
C PHE A 89 -1.72 -26.58 -3.26
N THR A 90 -2.92 -26.59 -3.83
CA THR A 90 -3.17 -26.83 -5.26
C THR A 90 -4.03 -25.74 -5.86
N GLU A 91 -3.93 -25.56 -7.17
CA GLU A 91 -4.78 -24.66 -7.96
C GLU A 91 -6.28 -24.96 -7.76
N ALA A 92 -6.63 -26.25 -7.62
CA ALA A 92 -8.00 -26.67 -7.37
C ALA A 92 -8.53 -26.19 -6.02
N GLN A 93 -7.68 -26.15 -4.98
CA GLN A 93 -8.06 -25.62 -3.67
C GLN A 93 -8.25 -24.11 -3.71
N GLU A 94 -7.42 -23.36 -4.44
CA GLU A 94 -7.65 -21.93 -4.65
C GLU A 94 -8.99 -21.69 -5.38
N ILE A 95 -9.25 -22.40 -6.48
CA ILE A 95 -10.52 -22.30 -7.21
C ILE A 95 -11.72 -22.64 -6.32
N ALA A 96 -11.59 -23.63 -5.44
CA ALA A 96 -12.64 -23.98 -4.50
C ALA A 96 -12.97 -22.83 -3.54
N LYS A 97 -11.98 -22.03 -3.11
CA LYS A 97 -12.20 -20.85 -2.27
C LYS A 97 -12.99 -19.77 -3.01
N PHE A 98 -12.65 -19.46 -4.27
CA PHE A 98 -13.45 -18.52 -5.07
C PHE A 98 -14.88 -19.00 -5.28
N LYS A 99 -15.08 -20.30 -5.57
CA LYS A 99 -16.43 -20.89 -5.66
C LYS A 99 -17.20 -20.74 -4.35
N PHE A 100 -16.52 -20.93 -3.22
CA PHE A 100 -17.12 -20.77 -1.90
C PHE A 100 -17.58 -19.33 -1.66
N TRP A 101 -16.74 -18.33 -1.93
CA TRP A 101 -17.08 -16.90 -1.77
C TRP A 101 -18.23 -16.46 -2.67
N ILE A 102 -18.27 -16.98 -3.89
CA ILE A 102 -19.38 -16.75 -4.84
C ILE A 102 -20.69 -17.34 -4.29
N ALA A 103 -20.65 -18.54 -3.71
CA ALA A 103 -21.84 -19.21 -3.19
C ALA A 103 -22.31 -18.65 -1.84
N HIS A 104 -21.41 -18.03 -1.07
CA HIS A 104 -21.67 -17.53 0.28
C HIS A 104 -21.26 -16.04 0.40
N PRO A 105 -21.92 -15.11 -0.32
CA PRO A 105 -21.52 -13.70 -0.34
C PRO A 105 -21.54 -13.03 1.05
N SER A 106 -22.43 -13.45 1.94
CA SER A 106 -22.44 -12.98 3.33
C SER A 106 -21.19 -13.39 4.13
N GLU A 107 -20.62 -14.55 3.82
CA GLU A 107 -19.36 -15.02 4.41
C GLU A 107 -18.13 -14.42 3.73
N ALA A 108 -18.33 -13.86 2.53
CA ALA A 108 -17.30 -13.09 1.85
C ALA A 108 -16.92 -11.81 2.64
N GLY A 109 -17.74 -11.41 3.62
CA GLY A 109 -17.52 -10.26 4.49
C GLY A 109 -17.97 -8.95 3.84
N THR A 110 -18.01 -7.87 4.63
CA THR A 110 -18.36 -6.54 4.13
C THR A 110 -17.12 -5.83 3.59
N MET A 111 -17.25 -5.18 2.42
CA MET A 111 -16.18 -4.31 1.89
C MET A 111 -16.30 -2.87 2.41
N GLN A 112 -17.51 -2.50 2.83
CA GLN A 112 -17.90 -1.24 3.45
C GLN A 112 -19.10 -1.53 4.35
N GLU A 113 -19.28 -0.76 5.42
CA GLU A 113 -20.47 -0.87 6.27
C GLU A 113 -21.75 -0.71 5.40
N GLY A 114 -22.61 -1.72 5.41
CA GLY A 114 -23.83 -1.76 4.58
C GLY A 114 -23.67 -2.39 3.18
N ASN A 115 -22.47 -2.74 2.72
CA ASN A 115 -22.25 -3.48 1.47
C ASN A 115 -21.79 -4.92 1.73
N THR A 116 -22.71 -5.87 1.58
CA THR A 116 -22.51 -7.31 1.86
C THR A 116 -22.31 -8.18 0.61
N ASN A 117 -22.33 -7.62 -0.59
CA ASN A 117 -22.47 -8.41 -1.82
C ASN A 117 -21.17 -8.52 -2.65
N GLY A 118 -20.00 -8.32 -2.04
CA GLY A 118 -18.72 -8.32 -2.73
C GLY A 118 -17.53 -8.68 -1.84
N PHE A 119 -16.37 -8.91 -2.47
CA PHE A 119 -15.12 -9.16 -1.76
C PHE A 119 -13.91 -8.52 -2.43
N ILE A 120 -12.97 -8.13 -1.57
CA ILE A 120 -11.60 -7.75 -1.90
C ILE A 120 -10.75 -9.00 -1.65
N SER A 121 -10.29 -9.64 -2.72
CA SER A 121 -9.43 -10.83 -2.62
C SER A 121 -7.96 -10.42 -2.54
N LEU A 122 -7.20 -11.10 -1.69
CA LEU A 122 -5.74 -11.05 -1.68
C LEU A 122 -5.17 -12.11 -2.61
N GLN A 123 -4.31 -11.66 -3.54
CA GLN A 123 -3.43 -12.47 -4.38
C GLN A 123 -2.06 -11.79 -4.55
N HIS A 124 -1.10 -12.52 -5.11
CA HIS A 124 0.29 -12.15 -5.33
C HIS A 124 0.73 -12.53 -6.74
N ASP A 125 1.04 -11.54 -7.57
CA ASP A 125 1.58 -11.71 -8.93
C ASP A 125 3.10 -12.00 -8.96
N LEU A 126 3.72 -12.19 -7.79
CA LEU A 126 5.16 -12.43 -7.66
C LEU A 126 5.61 -13.78 -8.23
N PHE A 127 4.73 -14.79 -8.22
CA PHE A 127 5.05 -16.15 -8.65
C PHE A 127 4.21 -16.53 -9.86
N ASN A 128 4.84 -17.06 -10.91
CA ASN A 128 4.16 -17.45 -12.15
C ASN A 128 2.95 -18.35 -11.90
N ARG A 129 3.06 -19.27 -10.93
CA ARG A 129 1.97 -20.17 -10.56
C ARG A 129 0.75 -19.43 -10.01
N SER A 130 0.94 -18.48 -9.10
CA SER A 130 -0.16 -17.63 -8.62
C SER A 130 -0.67 -16.68 -9.72
N ALA A 131 0.21 -16.04 -10.48
CA ALA A 131 -0.19 -15.16 -11.57
C ALA A 131 -1.07 -15.87 -12.61
N ASN A 132 -0.77 -17.13 -12.93
CA ASN A 132 -1.58 -17.96 -13.83
C ASN A 132 -2.99 -18.28 -13.29
N MET A 133 -3.22 -18.15 -11.98
CA MET A 133 -4.54 -18.34 -11.36
C MET A 133 -5.47 -17.14 -11.56
N ALA A 134 -4.94 -15.98 -11.96
CA ALA A 134 -5.76 -14.82 -12.27
C ALA A 134 -6.80 -15.11 -13.36
N VAL A 135 -6.39 -15.70 -14.50
CA VAL A 135 -7.32 -15.96 -15.62
C VAL A 135 -8.53 -16.83 -15.23
N PRO A 136 -8.35 -18.04 -14.66
CA PRO A 136 -9.49 -18.89 -14.30
C PRO A 136 -10.34 -18.31 -13.17
N THR A 137 -9.73 -17.60 -12.20
CA THR A 137 -10.48 -16.98 -11.10
C THR A 137 -11.30 -15.78 -11.57
N LEU A 138 -10.75 -14.92 -12.44
CA LEU A 138 -11.49 -13.82 -13.06
C LEU A 138 -12.69 -14.34 -13.87
N GLN A 139 -12.48 -15.35 -14.72
CA GLN A 139 -13.58 -15.94 -15.51
C GLN A 139 -14.68 -16.51 -14.61
N LEU A 140 -14.30 -17.17 -13.52
CA LEU A 140 -15.25 -17.75 -12.57
C LEU A 140 -16.13 -16.69 -11.92
N VAL A 141 -15.54 -15.59 -11.41
CA VAL A 141 -16.32 -14.53 -10.74
C VAL A 141 -17.18 -13.75 -11.73
N GLN A 142 -16.68 -13.48 -12.94
CA GLN A 142 -17.45 -12.78 -13.97
C GLN A 142 -18.65 -13.61 -14.42
N LYS A 143 -18.47 -14.92 -14.61
CA LYS A 143 -19.56 -15.84 -14.95
C LYS A 143 -20.61 -15.92 -13.85
N ALA A 144 -20.22 -15.72 -12.59
CA ALA A 144 -21.13 -15.65 -11.46
C ALA A 144 -21.85 -14.28 -11.31
N GLY A 145 -21.62 -13.34 -12.22
CA GLY A 145 -22.28 -12.04 -12.22
C GLY A 145 -21.58 -10.96 -11.40
N TYR A 146 -20.37 -11.22 -10.87
CA TYR A 146 -19.60 -10.19 -10.19
C TYR A 146 -18.95 -9.25 -11.21
N HIS A 147 -19.04 -7.95 -10.94
CA HIS A 147 -18.19 -6.97 -11.59
C HIS A 147 -16.78 -7.04 -11.01
N VAL A 148 -15.78 -7.07 -11.88
CA VAL A 148 -14.36 -6.95 -11.51
C VAL A 148 -13.96 -5.50 -11.69
N MET A 149 -13.50 -4.85 -10.63
CA MET A 149 -13.27 -3.40 -10.64
C MET A 149 -12.13 -2.99 -9.69
N PRO A 150 -11.55 -1.79 -9.89
CA PRO A 150 -10.58 -1.23 -8.97
C PRO A 150 -11.17 -1.04 -7.57
N VAL A 151 -10.34 -1.17 -6.53
CA VAL A 151 -10.80 -1.08 -5.14
C VAL A 151 -11.52 0.23 -4.81
N GLY A 152 -11.12 1.35 -5.42
CA GLY A 152 -11.75 2.64 -5.16
C GLY A 152 -13.22 2.61 -5.54
N HIS A 153 -13.56 2.02 -6.69
CA HIS A 153 -14.94 1.81 -7.08
C HIS A 153 -15.67 0.84 -6.14
N CYS A 154 -14.99 -0.22 -5.71
CA CYS A 154 -15.58 -1.19 -4.78
C CYS A 154 -16.00 -0.62 -3.44
N ILE A 155 -15.25 0.36 -2.92
CA ILE A 155 -15.49 0.99 -1.61
C ILE A 155 -16.25 2.32 -1.74
N GLY A 156 -16.79 2.62 -2.92
CA GLY A 156 -17.53 3.86 -3.18
C GLY A 156 -16.67 5.13 -3.10
N ASP A 157 -15.36 5.02 -3.31
CA ASP A 157 -14.45 6.16 -3.33
C ASP A 157 -14.47 6.81 -4.72
N GLU A 158 -15.29 7.86 -4.85
CA GLU A 158 -15.37 8.70 -6.04
C GLU A 158 -14.22 9.72 -6.15
N GLY A 159 -13.32 9.75 -5.16
CA GLY A 159 -12.16 10.64 -5.14
C GLY A 159 -11.05 10.21 -6.11
N SER A 160 -10.01 11.04 -6.20
CA SER A 160 -8.84 10.71 -7.02
C SER A 160 -8.00 9.61 -6.37
N TRP A 161 -7.84 8.48 -7.07
CA TRP A 161 -7.02 7.33 -6.64
C TRP A 161 -5.52 7.56 -6.83
N TYR A 162 -5.18 8.65 -7.52
CA TYR A 162 -3.83 9.10 -7.78
C TYR A 162 -3.80 10.64 -7.75
N VAL A 163 -2.68 11.24 -7.36
CA VAL A 163 -2.49 12.69 -7.42
C VAL A 163 -1.33 13.05 -8.33
N SER A 164 -1.45 14.19 -9.03
CA SER A 164 -0.40 14.68 -9.91
C SER A 164 0.77 15.24 -9.09
N TRP A 165 1.98 15.24 -9.66
CA TRP A 165 3.17 15.77 -8.97
C TRP A 165 3.02 17.26 -8.59
N GLU A 166 2.36 18.05 -9.43
CA GLU A 166 2.14 19.48 -9.16
C GLU A 166 1.35 19.69 -7.86
N ASP A 167 0.41 18.80 -7.55
CA ASP A 167 -0.40 18.83 -6.33
C ASP A 167 0.36 18.32 -5.09
N THR A 168 1.44 17.54 -5.28
CA THR A 168 2.26 17.00 -4.17
C THR A 168 3.31 17.99 -3.66
N ASN A 169 3.71 18.98 -4.46
CA ASN A 169 4.63 20.05 -4.06
C ASN A 169 3.94 21.17 -3.25
N SER A 170 2.61 21.24 -3.28
CA SER A 170 1.82 22.16 -2.47
C SER A 170 1.46 21.53 -1.13
N THR A 171 2.37 21.50 -0.14
CA THR A 171 2.08 21.34 1.31
C THR A 171 1.27 20.12 1.80
N VAL A 172 0.72 19.25 0.94
CA VAL A 172 -0.20 18.17 1.34
C VAL A 172 0.53 17.01 2.01
N LEU A 173 1.81 16.79 1.70
CA LEU A 173 2.59 15.66 2.25
C LEU A 173 3.35 15.98 3.55
N TYR A 174 3.31 17.23 4.01
CA TYR A 174 3.98 17.63 5.25
C TYR A 174 3.23 18.77 5.93
N SER A 175 2.05 18.47 6.47
CA SER A 175 1.56 19.25 7.61
C SER A 175 2.39 18.83 8.81
N LYS A 176 3.48 19.57 9.10
CA LYS A 176 4.24 19.41 10.34
C LYS A 176 3.24 19.36 11.50
N PRO A 177 3.31 18.40 12.44
CA PRO A 177 2.46 18.41 13.62
C PRO A 177 2.68 19.75 14.31
N THR A 178 1.65 20.59 14.35
CA THR A 178 1.71 21.80 15.15
C THR A 178 1.61 21.34 16.59
N THR A 179 2.74 21.27 17.28
CA THR A 179 2.77 21.18 18.73
C THR A 179 2.16 22.45 19.28
N THR A 180 0.83 22.47 19.40
CA THR A 180 0.16 23.43 20.27
C THR A 180 0.42 22.97 21.69
N THR A 181 1.59 23.34 22.23
CA THR A 181 1.85 23.27 23.67
C THR A 181 0.93 24.28 24.35
N THR A 182 -0.32 23.90 24.59
CA THR A 182 -1.10 24.53 25.65
C THR A 182 -0.51 24.08 26.97
N ARG A 183 0.45 24.87 27.48
CA ARG A 183 0.99 24.77 28.83
C ARG A 183 -0.17 24.86 29.83
N PRO A 184 -0.45 23.82 30.63
CA PRO A 184 -1.33 23.97 31.79
C PRO A 184 -0.60 24.86 32.80
N THR A 185 -1.20 25.99 33.17
CA THR A 185 -0.75 26.80 34.30
C THR A 185 -1.01 26.03 35.59
N VAL A 186 0.04 25.41 36.15
CA VAL A 186 0.06 24.91 37.52
C VAL A 186 0.76 25.95 38.40
N PRO A 187 0.29 26.22 39.64
CA PRO A 187 0.84 27.28 40.49
C PRO A 187 2.28 27.01 40.93
N VAL A 188 3.04 28.10 41.02
CA VAL A 188 4.45 28.17 41.41
C VAL A 188 4.66 27.63 42.83
N ALA A 189 5.54 26.63 42.97
CA ALA A 189 6.21 26.30 44.23
C ALA A 189 7.69 26.65 44.08
N THR A 190 8.18 27.49 44.98
CA THR A 190 9.54 28.04 45.07
C THR A 190 10.53 27.00 45.58
N LEU A 191 11.66 26.78 44.88
CA LEU A 191 12.97 26.42 45.46
C LEU A 191 14.12 26.88 44.52
N ASP A 192 15.24 27.26 45.15
CA ASP A 192 16.41 28.07 44.72
C ASP A 192 17.33 27.51 43.59
N PRO A 193 18.28 28.33 43.06
CA PRO A 193 18.98 28.11 41.79
C PRO A 193 20.37 27.44 41.91
N ALA A 194 20.75 26.67 40.89
CA ALA A 194 22.15 26.44 40.51
C ALA A 194 22.27 25.98 39.03
N ASN A 195 23.12 26.70 38.26
CA ASN A 195 23.98 26.34 37.11
C ASN A 195 23.75 25.01 36.35
N SER A 196 23.95 24.85 35.03
CA SER A 196 24.65 25.62 33.98
C SER A 196 24.43 24.92 32.62
N ASP A 197 24.39 25.71 31.55
CA ASP A 197 24.91 25.50 30.17
C ASP A 197 24.69 24.18 29.40
N ALA A 198 24.07 24.28 28.22
CA ALA A 198 24.47 23.52 27.02
C ALA A 198 23.93 24.17 25.72
N GLU A 199 24.81 24.19 24.72
CA GLU A 199 24.83 24.96 23.47
C GLU A 199 23.81 24.53 22.39
N THR A 200 23.47 25.48 21.52
CA THR A 200 22.73 25.29 20.27
C THR A 200 23.69 25.04 19.10
N GLU A 201 23.51 23.92 18.38
CA GLU A 201 24.16 23.68 17.09
C GLU A 201 23.09 23.52 15.99
N ASP A 202 23.30 24.31 14.94
CA ASP A 202 22.47 24.50 13.75
C ASP A 202 22.94 23.53 12.66
N MET A 203 22.05 22.68 12.13
CA MET A 203 22.42 21.62 11.18
C MET A 203 21.81 21.89 9.81
N ASN A 204 22.44 22.81 9.08
CA ASN A 204 22.17 23.06 7.67
C ASN A 204 23.45 22.81 6.86
N THR A 205 23.56 21.64 6.24
CA THR A 205 24.20 21.35 4.92
C THR A 205 24.56 19.87 4.82
N PHE A 206 23.91 19.13 3.92
CA PHE A 206 24.51 17.95 3.29
C PHE A 206 24.09 17.91 1.81
N ALA A 207 25.03 18.26 0.94
CA ALA A 207 24.96 18.00 -0.49
C ALA A 207 25.26 16.50 -0.73
N VAL A 208 24.46 15.83 -1.56
CA VAL A 208 24.68 14.43 -1.94
C VAL A 208 25.24 14.38 -3.36
N ASP A 209 26.42 13.79 -3.45
CA ASP A 209 27.23 13.59 -4.65
C ASP A 209 26.60 12.56 -5.61
N THR A 210 26.65 12.84 -6.91
CA THR A 210 26.09 12.01 -7.98
C THR A 210 27.13 11.03 -8.50
N ALA A 211 26.94 9.71 -8.28
CA ALA A 211 27.74 8.67 -8.92
C ALA A 211 26.86 7.61 -9.62
N VAL A 212 26.94 7.68 -10.96
CA VAL A 212 26.60 6.79 -12.08
C VAL A 212 26.27 5.31 -11.77
N VAL A 213 25.09 4.86 -12.24
CA VAL A 213 24.77 3.43 -12.49
C VAL A 213 24.56 3.23 -14.00
N SER A 214 25.19 2.18 -14.55
CA SER A 214 25.42 1.96 -15.98
C SER A 214 24.17 1.64 -16.82
N HIS A 215 24.18 2.15 -18.06
CA HIS A 215 23.07 2.17 -19.03
C HIS A 215 22.56 0.82 -19.57
N HIS A 216 23.16 -0.33 -19.24
CA HIS A 216 22.78 -1.61 -19.86
C HIS A 216 21.62 -2.36 -19.16
N SER A 217 21.40 -2.13 -17.86
CA SER A 217 20.32 -2.80 -17.08
C SER A 217 18.93 -2.19 -17.31
N GLN A 218 18.87 -0.88 -17.59
CA GLN A 218 17.64 -0.11 -17.79
C GLN A 218 16.83 -0.57 -19.02
N ALA A 219 17.50 -1.02 -20.08
CA ALA A 219 16.84 -1.33 -21.35
C ALA A 219 16.04 -2.64 -21.33
N VAL A 220 16.41 -3.62 -20.49
CA VAL A 220 15.72 -4.92 -20.40
C VAL A 220 14.51 -4.84 -19.45
N LEU A 221 14.65 -4.07 -18.36
CA LEU A 221 13.55 -3.83 -17.41
C LEU A 221 12.47 -2.91 -18.02
N SER A 222 12.88 -1.88 -18.76
CA SER A 222 11.99 -0.97 -19.49
C SER A 222 11.14 -1.69 -20.54
N ARG A 223 11.71 -2.63 -21.30
CA ARG A 223 10.95 -3.38 -22.32
C ARG A 223 9.86 -4.27 -21.72
N ARG A 224 10.13 -4.92 -20.58
CA ARG A 224 9.11 -5.76 -19.90
C ARG A 224 8.02 -4.92 -19.22
N ILE A 225 8.33 -3.78 -18.63
CA ILE A 225 7.30 -2.91 -18.03
C ILE A 225 6.38 -2.32 -19.12
N THR A 226 6.92 -1.99 -20.29
CA THR A 226 6.15 -1.36 -21.38
C THR A 226 5.19 -2.34 -22.06
N GLU A 227 5.56 -3.62 -22.22
CA GLU A 227 4.67 -4.63 -22.83
C GLU A 227 3.46 -4.99 -21.95
N TRP A 228 3.59 -4.91 -20.61
CA TRP A 228 2.48 -5.16 -19.69
C TRP A 228 1.54 -3.96 -19.55
N ILE A 229 2.05 -2.73 -19.62
CA ILE A 229 1.22 -1.51 -19.63
C ILE A 229 0.38 -1.45 -20.92
N LEU A 230 0.91 -1.87 -22.07
CA LEU A 230 0.18 -1.82 -23.34
C LEU A 230 -1.01 -2.80 -23.40
N LEU A 231 -0.91 -3.95 -22.73
CA LEU A 231 -2.01 -4.92 -22.62
C LEU A 231 -3.14 -4.43 -21.68
N ILE A 232 -2.84 -3.51 -20.76
CA ILE A 232 -3.84 -2.90 -19.86
C ILE A 232 -4.64 -1.79 -20.58
N PHE A 233 -4.05 -1.11 -21.57
CA PHE A 233 -4.75 -0.07 -22.34
C PHE A 233 -5.61 -0.58 -23.50
N LEU A 234 -5.40 -1.82 -23.98
CA LEU A 234 -6.18 -2.41 -25.08
C LEU A 234 -7.45 -3.17 -24.62
N ALA A 235 -7.72 -3.21 -23.31
CA ALA A 235 -8.88 -3.89 -22.73
C ALA A 235 -9.91 -2.92 -22.09
N LEU A 236 -9.82 -1.62 -22.43
CA LEU A 236 -10.87 -0.62 -22.18
C LEU A 236 -11.65 -0.33 -23.47
#